data_AF-A0A101CP36-F1
#
_entry.id   AF-A0A101CP36-F1
#
_cell.length_a   1.000
_cell.length_b   1.000
_cell.length_c   1.000
_cell.angle_alpha   90.00
_cell.angle_beta   90.00
_cell.angle_gamma   90.00
#
_symmetry.space_group_name_H-M   'P 1'
#
loop_
_entity.id
_entity.type
_entity.pdbx_description
1 polymer ?
#
loop_
_entity_poly.entity_id
_entity_poly.type
_entity_poly.pdbx_seq_one_letter_code
_entity_poly.pdbx_strand_id
1 'polypeptide(L)'
;METNSNTDKKGHIERETLQLVLEEFTLEQKANNQHIEVLITAVKNVENKIDVSNKGHKIEKNASEQLDIKQIETILQKGFLDIKYMIGRQPKSIVRKFQILLFPEQDAKLFYKIVFGRWFLWLAIMVALSNLYKWGIHYNDNNKEIEMQQIQNDRIRKAWEYMYDNNNKETKKLMKKAYVNSMGE
;
A
#
# COMPACT_ATOMS: atom_id res chain seq x y z
N MET A 1 31.48 -4.48 -19.04
CA MET A 1 31.21 -4.38 -17.58
C MET A 1 30.49 -3.05 -17.36
N GLU A 2 29.21 -2.98 -17.70
CA GLU A 2 28.43 -1.73 -17.72
C GLU A 2 26.95 -2.02 -17.41
N THR A 3 26.60 -2.21 -16.14
CA THR A 3 25.19 -2.33 -15.71
C THR A 3 24.86 -1.62 -14.41
N ASN A 4 25.81 -0.95 -13.75
CA ASN A 4 25.60 -0.39 -12.41
C ASN A 4 25.15 1.09 -12.37
N SER A 5 24.99 1.77 -13.52
CA SER A 5 24.68 3.22 -13.57
C SER A 5 23.18 3.56 -13.57
N ASN A 6 22.32 2.68 -14.11
CA ASN A 6 20.90 3.00 -14.29
C ASN A 6 20.03 2.73 -13.05
N THR A 7 20.42 1.78 -12.20
CA THR A 7 19.68 1.43 -10.98
C THR A 7 19.82 2.53 -9.91
N ASP A 8 21.00 3.14 -9.84
CA ASP A 8 21.32 4.19 -8.86
C ASP A 8 20.57 5.51 -9.19
N LYS A 9 20.49 5.86 -10.49
CA LYS A 9 19.72 7.01 -10.97
C LYS A 9 18.21 6.87 -10.72
N LYS A 10 17.66 5.67 -10.88
CA LYS A 10 16.23 5.42 -10.64
C LYS A 10 15.87 5.56 -9.15
N GLY A 11 16.71 5.02 -8.26
CA GLY A 11 16.53 5.16 -6.81
C GLY A 11 16.67 6.61 -6.33
N HIS A 12 17.50 7.42 -6.99
CA HIS A 12 17.62 8.85 -6.71
C HIS A 12 16.34 9.63 -7.05
N ILE A 13 15.77 9.39 -8.23
CA ILE A 13 14.55 10.07 -8.69
C ILE A 13 13.34 9.74 -7.78
N GLU A 14 13.22 8.49 -7.35
CA GLU A 14 12.16 8.05 -6.41
C GLU A 14 12.31 8.72 -5.04
N ARG A 15 13.55 8.92 -4.56
CA ARG A 15 13.81 9.64 -3.30
C ARG A 15 13.49 11.12 -3.41
N GLU A 16 13.85 11.77 -4.51
CA GLU A 16 13.55 13.19 -4.75
C GLU A 16 12.05 13.43 -4.86
N THR A 17 11.30 12.54 -5.53
CA THR A 17 9.84 12.64 -5.61
C THR A 17 9.17 12.39 -4.26
N LEU A 18 9.62 11.41 -3.49
CA LEU A 18 9.14 11.20 -2.11
C LEU A 18 9.43 12.40 -1.22
N GLN A 19 10.64 12.98 -1.32
CA GLN A 19 11.03 14.16 -0.57
C GLN A 19 10.14 15.37 -0.91
N LEU A 20 9.85 15.59 -2.19
CA LEU A 20 8.98 16.67 -2.65
C LEU A 20 7.54 16.50 -2.11
N VAL A 21 6.99 15.29 -2.17
CA VAL A 21 5.65 15.01 -1.62
C VAL A 21 5.60 15.20 -0.10
N LEU A 22 6.65 14.79 0.62
CA LEU A 22 6.75 14.99 2.07
C LEU A 22 6.84 16.48 2.45
N GLU A 23 7.58 17.25 1.65
CA GLU A 23 7.70 18.70 1.84
C GLU A 23 6.38 19.41 1.56
N GLU A 24 5.71 19.07 0.46
CA GLU A 24 4.38 19.59 0.12
C GLU A 24 3.34 19.25 1.19
N PHE A 25 3.36 18.01 1.70
CA PHE A 25 2.47 17.59 2.80
C PHE A 25 2.73 18.38 4.10
N THR A 26 4.00 18.63 4.42
CA THR A 26 4.38 19.40 5.62
C THR A 26 3.94 20.86 5.51
N LEU A 27 4.07 21.45 4.32
CA LEU A 27 3.61 22.82 4.03
C LEU A 27 2.08 22.92 4.11
N GLU A 28 1.36 21.95 3.54
CA GLU A 28 -0.10 21.91 3.59
C GLU A 28 -0.61 21.71 5.03
N GLN A 29 0.04 20.85 5.82
CA GLN A 29 -0.28 20.66 7.23
C GLN A 29 -0.09 21.94 8.04
N LYS A 30 0.97 22.71 7.79
CA LYS A 30 1.22 24.00 8.43
C LYS A 30 0.14 25.02 8.07
N ALA A 31 -0.23 25.13 6.80
CA ALA A 31 -1.30 26.03 6.36
C ALA A 31 -2.66 25.64 6.99
N ASN A 32 -2.93 24.35 7.11
CA ASN A 32 -4.16 23.86 7.71
C ASN A 32 -4.23 24.19 9.22
N ASN A 33 -3.12 24.05 9.96
CA ASN A 33 -3.06 24.46 11.36
C ASN A 33 -3.35 25.96 11.54
N GLN A 34 -2.84 26.81 10.66
CA GLN A 34 -3.14 28.25 10.69
C GLN A 34 -4.63 28.53 10.45
N HIS A 35 -5.25 27.82 9.52
CA HIS A 35 -6.69 27.93 9.28
C HIS A 35 -7.53 27.51 10.50
N ILE A 36 -7.10 26.47 11.22
CA ILE A 36 -7.75 26.01 12.45
C ILE A 36 -7.65 27.09 13.54
N GLU A 37 -6.49 27.74 13.71
CA GLU A 37 -6.34 28.83 14.69
C GLU A 37 -7.25 30.03 14.38
N VAL A 38 -7.39 30.39 13.11
CA VAL A 38 -8.31 31.45 12.67
C VAL A 38 -9.76 31.07 12.99
N LEU A 39 -10.15 29.82 12.72
CA LEU A 39 -11.48 29.29 13.05
C LEU A 39 -11.76 29.32 14.56
N ILE A 40 -10.80 28.88 15.38
CA ILE A 40 -10.92 28.94 16.85
C ILE A 40 -11.13 30.38 17.31
N THR A 41 -10.39 31.33 16.72
CA THR A 41 -10.51 32.75 17.05
C THR A 41 -11.88 33.32 16.66
N ALA A 42 -12.39 32.95 15.48
CA ALA A 42 -13.72 33.33 15.03
C ALA A 42 -14.82 32.77 15.92
N VAL A 43 -14.71 31.49 16.33
CA VAL A 43 -15.65 30.83 17.24
C VAL A 43 -15.65 31.53 18.61
N LYS A 44 -14.48 31.83 19.18
CA LYS A 44 -14.39 32.59 20.43
C LYS A 44 -15.01 33.98 20.34
N ASN A 45 -14.88 34.66 19.20
CA ASN A 45 -15.50 35.97 18.99
C ASN A 45 -17.04 35.87 18.92
N VAL A 46 -17.56 34.82 18.27
CA VAL A 46 -19.00 34.52 18.25
C VAL A 46 -19.51 34.16 19.64
N GLU A 47 -18.80 33.32 20.37
CA GLU A 47 -19.11 32.95 21.76
C GLU A 47 -19.19 34.19 22.66
N ASN A 48 -18.18 35.08 22.58
CA ASN A 48 -18.19 36.35 23.31
C ASN A 48 -19.38 37.25 22.93
N LYS A 49 -19.75 37.32 21.63
CA LYS A 49 -20.91 38.09 21.18
C LYS A 49 -22.23 37.51 21.72
N ILE A 50 -22.35 36.19 21.80
CA ILE A 50 -23.51 35.50 22.37
C ILE A 50 -23.59 35.79 23.87
N ASP A 51 -22.46 35.73 24.58
CA ASP A 51 -22.41 35.99 26.02
C ASP A 51 -22.76 37.44 26.38
N VAL A 52 -22.32 38.41 25.57
CA VAL A 52 -22.71 39.83 25.71
C VAL A 52 -24.21 40.01 25.46
N SER A 53 -24.76 39.37 24.42
CA SER A 53 -26.20 39.41 24.13
C SER A 53 -27.04 38.82 25.27
N ASN A 54 -26.62 37.69 25.84
CA ASN A 54 -27.28 37.05 26.98
C ASN A 54 -27.20 37.86 28.27
N LYS A 55 -26.13 38.65 28.47
CA LYS A 55 -26.02 39.56 29.62
C LYS A 55 -26.89 40.82 29.46
N GLY A 56 -27.02 41.36 28.25
CA GLY A 56 -27.91 42.49 27.95
C GLY A 56 -29.39 42.17 28.18
N HIS A 57 -29.82 40.93 27.91
CA HIS A 57 -31.21 40.50 28.08
C HIS A 57 -31.66 40.31 29.55
N LYS A 58 -30.74 40.44 30.53
CA LYS A 58 -31.08 40.33 31.97
C LYS A 58 -31.50 41.66 32.60
N ILE A 59 -31.33 42.80 31.94
CA ILE A 59 -31.54 44.14 32.54
C ILE A 59 -32.93 44.72 32.23
N GLU A 60 -33.61 44.28 31.17
CA GLU A 60 -34.92 44.85 30.78
C GLU A 60 -36.06 43.84 30.93
N LYS A 61 -36.48 43.63 32.18
CA LYS A 61 -37.82 43.11 32.46
C LYS A 61 -38.54 44.13 33.32
N ASN A 62 -39.11 45.16 32.71
CA ASN A 62 -40.25 45.94 33.24
C ASN A 62 -40.70 46.97 32.20
N ALA A 63 -41.61 46.57 31.32
CA ALA A 63 -42.72 47.40 30.82
C ALA A 63 -43.54 46.57 29.84
N SER A 64 -44.77 46.26 30.24
CA SER A 64 -45.79 45.73 29.36
C SER A 64 -46.24 46.85 28.43
N GLU A 65 -45.55 47.02 27.30
CA GLU A 65 -46.10 47.77 26.17
C GLU A 65 -46.71 46.78 25.18
N GLN A 66 -47.98 47.02 24.88
CA GLN A 66 -48.78 46.25 23.94
C GLN A 66 -48.19 46.44 22.53
N LEU A 67 -47.24 45.56 22.17
CA LEU A 67 -46.43 45.68 20.97
C LEU A 67 -47.22 45.20 19.75
N ASP A 68 -47.32 46.06 18.74
CA ASP A 68 -48.03 45.82 17.48
C ASP A 68 -47.42 44.61 16.74
N ILE A 69 -48.09 43.46 16.90
CA ILE A 69 -47.64 42.13 16.46
C ILE A 69 -47.44 42.09 14.92
N LYS A 70 -48.07 43.00 14.17
CA LYS A 70 -47.92 43.10 12.70
C LYS A 70 -46.51 43.49 12.27
N GLN A 71 -45.82 44.34 13.03
CA GLN A 71 -44.44 44.73 12.70
C GLN A 71 -43.47 43.57 12.96
N ILE A 72 -43.70 42.80 14.02
CA ILE A 72 -42.90 41.62 14.34
C ILE A 72 -43.08 40.54 13.26
N GLU A 73 -44.32 40.32 12.80
CA GLU A 73 -44.61 39.33 11.76
C GLU A 73 -43.92 39.68 10.43
N THR A 74 -43.97 40.94 10.01
CA THR A 74 -43.29 41.39 8.78
C THR A 74 -41.77 41.30 8.86
N ILE A 75 -41.19 41.57 10.04
CA ILE A 75 -39.74 41.40 10.27
C ILE A 75 -39.36 39.91 10.23
N LEU A 76 -40.16 39.03 10.82
CA LEU A 76 -39.94 37.57 10.77
C LEU A 76 -40.05 37.03 9.35
N GLN A 77 -41.08 37.43 8.59
CA GLN A 77 -41.24 37.02 7.20
C GLN A 77 -40.06 37.48 6.33
N LYS A 78 -39.58 38.71 6.54
CA LYS A 78 -38.38 39.22 5.87
C LYS A 78 -37.13 38.45 6.28
N GLY A 79 -36.97 38.14 7.56
CA GLY A 79 -35.87 37.33 8.07
C GLY A 79 -35.85 35.92 7.48
N PHE A 80 -37.00 35.25 7.38
CA PHE A 80 -37.10 33.93 6.74
C PHE A 80 -36.77 33.96 5.24
N LEU A 81 -37.21 35.00 4.53
CA LEU A 81 -36.86 35.20 3.12
C LEU A 81 -35.36 35.40 2.93
N ASP A 82 -34.74 36.19 3.79
CA ASP A 82 -33.30 36.47 3.72
C ASP A 82 -32.46 35.25 4.11
N ILE A 83 -32.89 34.48 5.11
CA ILE A 83 -32.27 33.20 5.47
C ILE A 83 -32.39 32.20 4.32
N LYS A 84 -33.55 32.10 3.67
CA LYS A 84 -33.76 31.21 2.52
C LYS A 84 -32.86 31.62 1.34
N TYR A 85 -32.67 32.93 1.14
CA TYR A 85 -31.79 33.46 0.11
C TYR A 85 -30.31 33.21 0.43
N MET A 86 -29.91 33.37 1.69
CA MET A 86 -28.55 33.05 2.17
C MET A 86 -28.25 31.55 2.09
N ILE A 87 -29.19 30.68 2.42
CA ILE A 87 -29.04 29.21 2.26
C ILE A 87 -28.93 28.83 0.79
N GLY A 88 -29.70 29.48 -0.10
CA GLY A 88 -29.62 29.27 -1.55
C GLY A 88 -28.30 29.74 -2.17
N ARG A 89 -27.62 30.70 -1.53
CA ARG A 89 -26.30 31.23 -1.95
C ARG A 89 -25.12 30.66 -1.19
N GLN A 90 -25.33 29.90 -0.12
CA GLN A 90 -24.24 29.21 0.54
C GLN A 90 -23.60 28.25 -0.47
N PRO A 91 -22.28 28.32 -0.69
CA PRO A 91 -21.62 27.33 -1.53
C PRO A 91 -21.86 25.97 -0.88
N LYS A 92 -22.59 25.08 -1.58
CA LYS A 92 -22.84 23.71 -1.12
C LYS A 92 -21.52 23.15 -0.61
N SER A 93 -21.48 22.78 0.68
CA SER A 93 -20.28 22.22 1.28
C SER A 93 -19.87 21.01 0.46
N ILE A 94 -18.79 21.16 -0.32
CA ILE A 94 -18.17 20.05 -1.03
C ILE A 94 -17.53 19.21 0.06
N VAL A 95 -18.28 18.25 0.59
CA VAL A 95 -17.73 17.24 1.48
C VAL A 95 -16.80 16.39 0.63
N ARG A 96 -15.51 16.76 0.59
CA ARG A 96 -14.47 15.94 -0.02
C ARG A 96 -14.41 14.63 0.76
N LYS A 97 -15.04 13.59 0.21
CA LYS A 97 -14.83 12.22 0.66
C LYS A 97 -13.44 11.79 0.20
N PHE A 98 -12.45 11.85 1.08
CA PHE A 98 -11.19 11.13 0.89
C PHE A 98 -11.44 9.65 1.09
N GLN A 99 -12.03 9.01 0.08
CA GLN A 99 -11.99 7.57 -0.04
C GLN A 99 -10.66 7.24 -0.70
N ILE A 100 -9.78 6.52 0.02
CA ILE A 100 -8.67 5.80 -0.60
C ILE A 100 -9.31 4.64 -1.35
N LEU A 101 -9.93 4.93 -2.49
CA LEU A 101 -10.08 3.92 -3.52
C LEU A 101 -8.69 3.73 -4.12
N LEU A 102 -8.29 2.49 -4.32
CA LEU A 102 -7.11 2.17 -5.14
C LEU A 102 -7.23 2.69 -6.60
N PHE A 103 -8.36 3.32 -6.97
CA PHE A 103 -8.73 3.75 -8.32
C PHE A 103 -9.59 5.02 -8.34
N PRO A 104 -9.50 5.86 -9.38
CA PRO A 104 -10.38 7.04 -9.56
C PRO A 104 -11.85 6.64 -9.79
N GLU A 105 -12.80 7.41 -9.24
CA GLU A 105 -14.25 7.20 -9.45
C GLU A 105 -14.68 7.38 -10.92
N GLN A 106 -13.96 8.23 -11.67
CA GLN A 106 -14.15 8.39 -13.11
C GLN A 106 -13.24 7.40 -13.85
N ASP A 107 -13.80 6.66 -14.81
CA ASP A 107 -13.12 5.70 -15.71
C ASP A 107 -12.52 4.43 -15.08
N ALA A 108 -12.99 4.00 -13.91
CA ALA A 108 -12.60 2.72 -13.29
C ALA A 108 -12.71 1.51 -14.25
N LYS A 109 -13.71 1.52 -15.14
CA LYS A 109 -13.93 0.45 -16.13
C LYS A 109 -12.87 0.42 -17.23
N LEU A 110 -12.37 1.57 -17.68
CA LEU A 110 -11.29 1.66 -18.67
C LEU A 110 -9.96 1.27 -18.04
N PHE A 111 -9.68 1.74 -16.82
CA PHE A 111 -8.50 1.35 -16.08
C PHE A 111 -8.43 -0.17 -15.83
N TYR A 112 -9.52 -0.78 -15.37
CA TYR A 112 -9.57 -2.22 -15.16
C TYR A 112 -9.34 -3.00 -16.46
N LYS A 113 -9.93 -2.54 -17.58
CA LYS A 113 -9.75 -3.18 -18.89
C LYS A 113 -8.30 -3.11 -19.40
N ILE A 114 -7.58 -2.02 -19.18
CA ILE A 114 -6.18 -1.88 -19.61
C ILE A 114 -5.24 -2.64 -18.67
N VAL A 115 -5.36 -2.41 -17.35
CA VAL A 115 -4.42 -2.93 -16.35
C VAL A 115 -4.60 -4.44 -16.16
N PHE A 116 -5.84 -4.90 -15.90
CA PHE A 116 -6.11 -6.32 -15.72
C PHE A 116 -6.22 -7.08 -17.05
N GLY A 117 -6.41 -6.40 -18.18
CA GLY A 117 -6.47 -7.03 -19.49
C GLY A 117 -5.08 -7.39 -20.02
N ARG A 118 -4.31 -6.39 -20.45
CA ARG A 118 -3.07 -6.61 -21.19
C ARG A 118 -1.85 -6.57 -20.28
N TRP A 119 -1.75 -5.61 -19.39
CA TRP A 119 -0.58 -5.46 -18.52
C TRP A 119 -0.41 -6.59 -17.52
N PHE A 120 -1.48 -6.96 -16.82
CA PHE A 120 -1.45 -8.08 -15.88
C PHE A 120 -1.16 -9.41 -16.57
N LEU A 121 -1.72 -9.63 -17.77
CA LEU A 121 -1.46 -10.82 -18.56
C LEU A 121 0.02 -10.91 -18.99
N TRP A 122 0.62 -9.82 -19.44
CA TRP A 122 2.06 -9.77 -19.74
C TRP A 122 2.93 -10.03 -18.51
N LEU A 123 2.51 -9.53 -17.34
CA LEU A 123 3.21 -9.77 -16.08
C LEU A 123 3.11 -11.23 -15.65
N ALA A 124 1.91 -11.82 -15.75
CA ALA A 124 1.70 -13.23 -15.46
C ALA A 124 2.51 -14.14 -16.38
N ILE A 125 2.56 -13.82 -17.68
CA ILE A 125 3.38 -14.52 -18.67
C ILE A 125 4.86 -14.41 -18.29
N MET A 126 5.37 -13.22 -17.98
CA MET A 126 6.77 -13.04 -17.58
C MET A 126 7.12 -13.85 -16.32
N VAL A 127 6.25 -13.86 -15.31
CA VAL A 127 6.46 -14.65 -14.10
C VAL A 127 6.44 -16.15 -14.41
N ALA A 128 5.48 -16.60 -15.24
CA ALA A 128 5.40 -17.99 -15.66
C ALA A 128 6.66 -18.43 -16.42
N LEU A 129 7.15 -17.63 -17.38
CA LEU A 129 8.40 -17.92 -18.09
C LEU A 129 9.61 -17.93 -17.15
N SER A 130 9.71 -16.99 -16.21
CA SER A 130 10.82 -16.94 -15.25
C SER A 130 10.85 -18.19 -14.36
N ASN A 131 9.69 -18.62 -13.85
CA ASN A 131 9.57 -19.83 -13.06
C ASN A 131 9.82 -21.09 -13.89
N LEU A 132 9.32 -21.14 -15.13
CA LEU A 132 9.55 -22.27 -16.02
C LEU A 132 11.03 -22.39 -16.42
N TYR A 133 11.71 -21.26 -16.65
CA TYR A 133 13.13 -21.22 -16.92
C TYR A 133 13.95 -21.71 -15.72
N LYS A 134 13.67 -21.18 -14.51
CA LYS A 134 14.32 -21.65 -13.28
C LYS A 134 14.09 -23.14 -13.06
N TRP A 135 12.86 -23.61 -13.22
CA TRP A 135 12.52 -25.02 -13.09
C TRP A 135 13.25 -25.88 -14.13
N GLY A 136 13.32 -25.43 -15.39
CA GLY A 136 14.03 -26.14 -16.46
C GLY A 136 15.53 -26.27 -16.21
N ILE A 137 16.17 -25.19 -15.73
CA ILE A 137 17.60 -25.23 -15.35
C ILE A 137 17.82 -26.16 -14.16
N HIS A 138 17.04 -26.01 -13.08
CA HIS A 138 17.17 -26.88 -11.91
C HIS A 138 16.91 -28.35 -12.23
N TYR A 139 15.92 -28.65 -13.08
CA TYR A 139 15.62 -30.01 -13.51
C TYR A 139 16.77 -30.62 -14.32
N ASN A 140 17.35 -29.85 -15.24
CA ASN A 140 18.49 -30.30 -16.03
C ASN A 140 19.74 -30.53 -15.17
N ASP A 141 20.03 -29.62 -14.25
CA ASP A 141 21.19 -29.72 -13.37
C ASP A 141 21.06 -30.91 -12.41
N ASN A 142 19.87 -31.13 -11.83
CA ASN A 142 19.62 -32.30 -10.98
C ASN A 142 19.81 -33.60 -11.76
N ASN A 143 19.30 -33.69 -13.00
CA ASN A 143 19.46 -34.89 -13.82
C ASN A 143 20.93 -35.16 -14.15
N LYS A 144 21.70 -34.10 -14.45
CA LYS A 144 23.13 -34.21 -14.71
C LYS A 144 23.92 -34.66 -13.48
N GLU A 145 23.57 -34.14 -12.30
CA GLU A 145 24.19 -34.58 -11.05
C GLU A 145 23.86 -36.03 -10.73
N ILE A 146 22.61 -36.45 -10.91
CA ILE A 146 22.18 -37.85 -10.72
C ILE A 146 22.94 -38.77 -11.68
N GLU A 147 23.04 -38.41 -12.96
CA GLU A 147 23.78 -39.20 -13.95
C GLU A 147 25.26 -39.30 -13.57
N MET A 148 25.87 -38.18 -13.15
CA MET A 148 27.27 -38.17 -12.74
C MET A 148 27.51 -39.03 -11.49
N GLN A 149 26.61 -38.98 -10.51
CA GLN A 149 26.67 -39.85 -9.32
C GLN A 149 26.51 -41.33 -9.70
N GLN A 150 25.59 -41.66 -10.61
CA GLN A 150 25.42 -43.03 -11.11
C GLN A 150 26.69 -43.53 -11.81
N ILE A 151 27.29 -42.73 -12.68
CA ILE A 151 28.54 -43.08 -13.37
C ILE A 151 29.68 -43.29 -12.35
N GLN A 152 29.79 -42.44 -11.33
CA GLN A 152 30.80 -42.59 -10.28
C GLN A 152 30.57 -43.86 -9.45
N ASN A 153 29.33 -44.11 -9.02
CA ASN A 153 28.95 -45.31 -8.29
C ASN A 153 29.22 -46.57 -9.12
N ASP A 154 28.90 -46.56 -10.41
CA ASP A 154 29.19 -47.67 -11.33
C ASP A 154 30.68 -47.93 -11.49
N ARG A 155 31.50 -46.87 -11.56
CA ARG A 155 32.97 -47.02 -11.60
C ARG A 155 33.50 -47.64 -10.30
N ILE A 156 33.03 -47.18 -9.15
CA ILE A 156 33.42 -47.73 -7.84
C ILE A 156 33.00 -49.19 -7.73
N ARG A 157 31.76 -49.52 -8.13
CA ARG A 157 31.26 -50.89 -8.16
C ARG A 157 32.13 -51.80 -9.04
N LYS A 158 32.43 -51.38 -10.27
CA LYS A 158 33.28 -52.15 -11.19
C LYS A 158 34.70 -52.33 -10.65
N ALA A 159 35.28 -51.29 -10.05
CA ALA A 159 36.59 -51.37 -9.43
C ALA A 159 36.60 -52.32 -8.22
N TRP A 160 35.53 -52.30 -7.42
CA TRP A 160 35.34 -53.21 -6.30
C TRP A 160 35.19 -54.66 -6.75
N GLU A 161 34.37 -54.92 -7.78
CA GLU A 161 34.19 -56.23 -8.40
C GLU A 161 35.52 -56.77 -8.96
N TYR A 162 36.25 -55.93 -9.70
CA TYR A 162 37.58 -56.29 -10.23
C TYR A 162 38.56 -56.67 -9.11
N MET A 163 38.65 -55.84 -8.07
CA MET A 163 39.49 -56.13 -6.90
C MET A 163 39.02 -57.38 -6.16
N TYR A 164 37.71 -57.59 -6.05
CA TYR A 164 37.18 -58.78 -5.42
C TYR A 164 37.62 -60.00 -6.22
N ASP A 165 37.35 -60.07 -7.52
CA ASP A 165 37.62 -61.26 -8.33
C ASP A 165 39.10 -61.63 -8.41
N ASN A 166 39.97 -60.62 -8.55
CA ASN A 166 41.41 -60.80 -8.78
C ASN A 166 42.25 -61.03 -7.50
N ASN A 167 41.66 -60.92 -6.30
CA ASN A 167 42.38 -61.08 -5.03
C ASN A 167 42.21 -62.47 -4.39
N ASN A 168 43.06 -62.73 -3.40
CA ASN A 168 43.06 -63.98 -2.62
C ASN A 168 41.83 -64.11 -1.69
N LYS A 169 41.62 -65.32 -1.14
CA LYS A 169 40.46 -65.63 -0.28
C LYS A 169 40.38 -64.80 1.00
N GLU A 170 41.51 -64.41 1.59
CA GLU A 170 41.53 -63.64 2.84
C GLU A 170 41.13 -62.18 2.60
N THR A 171 41.64 -61.56 1.54
CA THR A 171 41.22 -60.20 1.13
C THR A 171 39.72 -60.16 0.77
N LYS A 172 39.20 -61.20 0.08
CA LYS A 172 37.76 -61.33 -0.21
C LYS A 172 36.90 -61.34 1.07
N LYS A 173 37.33 -62.04 2.12
CA LYS A 173 36.63 -62.05 3.42
C LYS A 173 36.63 -60.67 4.09
N LEU A 174 37.78 -59.99 4.09
CA LEU A 174 37.90 -58.63 4.64
C LEU A 174 37.01 -57.64 3.89
N MET A 175 37.01 -57.69 2.56
CA MET A 175 36.13 -56.88 1.71
C MET A 175 34.65 -57.15 2.01
N LYS A 176 34.24 -58.42 2.14
CA LYS A 176 32.86 -58.77 2.52
C LYS A 176 32.48 -58.24 3.91
N LYS A 177 33.39 -58.32 4.89
CA LYS A 177 33.18 -57.76 6.23
C LYS A 177 33.02 -56.23 6.18
N ALA A 178 33.86 -55.54 5.41
CA ALA A 178 33.76 -54.10 5.22
C ALA A 178 32.43 -53.69 4.59
N TYR A 179 31.96 -54.43 3.58
CA TYR A 179 30.68 -54.20 2.93
C TYR A 179 29.50 -54.34 3.89
N VAL A 180 29.44 -55.44 4.67
CA VAL A 180 28.39 -55.66 5.68
C VAL A 180 28.40 -54.54 6.73
N ASN A 181 29.58 -54.14 7.21
CA ASN A 181 29.70 -53.07 8.19
C ASN A 181 29.30 -51.69 7.63
N SER A 182 29.46 -51.46 6.32
CA SER A 182 29.02 -50.21 5.66
C SER A 182 27.52 -50.13 5.40
N MET A 183 26.82 -51.27 5.35
CA MET A 183 25.37 -51.33 5.13
C MET A 183 24.55 -51.02 6.39
N GLY A 184 25.20 -50.91 7.56
CA GLY A 184 24.54 -50.68 8.84
C GLY A 184 23.78 -51.92 9.33
N GLU A 185 24.16 -52.40 10.51
CA GLU A 185 23.18 -52.96 11.46
C GLU A 185 22.50 -51.81 12.21
#